data_AF-A0A660NT46-F1
#
_entry.id   AF-A0A660NT46-F1
#
_cell.length_a   1.000
_cell.length_b   1.000
_cell.length_c   1.000
_cell.angle_alpha   90.00
_cell.angle_beta   90.00
_cell.angle_gamma   90.00
#
_symmetry.space_group_name_H-M   'P 1'
#
loop_
_entity.id
_entity.type
_entity.pdbx_description
1 polymer ?
#
loop_
_entity_poly.entity_id
_entity_poly.type
_entity_poly.pdbx_seq_one_letter_code
_entity_poly.pdbx_strand_id
1 'polypeptide(L)'
;SLQTYKSENPIISGWKRYLLHSKVQKGEKQNKGSESSFVALKAGATFTTEIYVHNILPYELGALIAALTFCNKKECFHSLGYAKPFGYGKMKLEDVKLALTPNSSEIEELSSDFLMKEFENKILSNTQMTLNQYHNYLWSLFKIASGDYNDKPIRYPRLDNYDKIAQRKKSEFDIISNEKKSLTDFSPITK
;
A
#
# COMPACT_ATOMS: atom_id res chain seq x y z
N SER A 1 21.68 -8.84 18.85
CA SER A 1 22.09 -7.48 18.48
C SER A 1 20.90 -6.76 17.86
N LEU A 2 20.75 -5.46 18.07
CA LEU A 2 19.67 -4.68 17.44
C LEU A 2 19.97 -4.60 15.94
N GLN A 3 19.07 -5.10 15.09
CA GLN A 3 19.19 -4.91 13.66
C GLN A 3 18.77 -3.49 13.29
N THR A 4 19.64 -2.78 12.57
CA THR A 4 19.38 -1.43 12.08
C THR A 4 19.50 -1.40 10.57
N TYR A 5 19.14 -0.28 9.96
CA TYR A 5 19.35 -0.06 8.53
C TYR A 5 20.82 -0.24 8.09
N LYS A 6 21.79 -0.03 9.00
CA LYS A 6 23.23 -0.17 8.72
C LYS A 6 23.78 -1.58 8.98
N SER A 7 22.95 -2.53 9.41
CA SER A 7 23.39 -3.91 9.60
C SER A 7 23.71 -4.55 8.25
N GLU A 8 24.61 -5.54 8.22
CA GLU A 8 25.00 -6.23 6.97
C GLU A 8 23.81 -6.89 6.25
N ASN A 9 22.83 -7.36 7.01
CA ASN A 9 21.60 -7.96 6.48
C ASN A 9 20.38 -7.30 7.16
N PRO A 10 20.00 -6.08 6.76
CA PRO A 10 18.89 -5.38 7.39
C PRO A 10 17.56 -6.07 7.03
N ILE A 11 16.69 -6.23 8.02
CA ILE A 11 15.35 -6.82 7.82
C ILE A 11 14.30 -5.71 7.89
N ILE A 12 13.33 -5.74 6.98
CA ILE A 12 12.17 -4.84 7.01
C ILE A 12 11.31 -5.20 8.23
N SER A 13 11.07 -4.23 9.12
CA SER A 13 10.31 -4.43 10.36
C SER A 13 8.79 -4.51 10.17
N GLY A 14 8.31 -4.33 8.94
CA GLY A 14 6.91 -4.45 8.55
C GLY A 14 6.46 -3.31 7.64
N TRP A 15 5.19 -3.36 7.24
CA TRP A 15 4.56 -2.36 6.37
C TRP A 15 3.50 -1.57 7.12
N LYS A 16 3.61 -0.24 7.12
CA LYS A 16 2.56 0.62 7.66
C LYS A 16 1.46 0.79 6.62
N ARG A 17 0.25 0.32 6.93
CA ARG A 17 -0.93 0.46 6.06
C ARG A 17 -2.02 1.26 6.75
N TYR A 18 -2.66 2.12 5.97
CA TYR A 18 -3.82 2.88 6.42
C TYR A 18 -5.08 2.37 5.75
N LEU A 19 -6.14 2.16 6.53
CA LEU A 19 -7.45 1.85 5.95
C LEU A 19 -7.98 3.11 5.25
N LEU A 20 -8.65 2.89 4.13
CA LEU A 20 -9.33 3.97 3.44
C LEU A 20 -10.67 4.22 4.12
N HIS A 21 -10.93 5.50 4.40
CA HIS A 21 -12.19 5.91 4.99
C HIS A 21 -13.10 6.47 3.88
N SER A 22 -14.38 6.07 3.92
CA SER A 22 -15.40 6.62 3.02
C SER A 22 -15.70 8.09 3.33
N LYS A 23 -15.56 8.48 4.60
CA LYS A 23 -15.79 9.83 5.10
C LYS A 23 -14.59 10.35 5.86
N VAL A 24 -14.39 11.66 5.75
CA VAL A 24 -13.39 12.39 6.53
C VAL A 24 -13.90 12.58 7.97
N GLN A 25 -13.00 12.41 8.93
CA GLN A 25 -13.24 12.68 10.34
C GLN A 25 -12.37 13.86 10.81
N LYS A 26 -12.92 14.74 11.65
CA LYS A 26 -12.10 15.78 12.30
C LYS A 26 -11.48 15.19 13.56
N GLY A 27 -10.22 15.54 13.81
CA GLY A 27 -9.58 15.24 15.08
C GLY A 27 -10.25 15.99 16.22
N GLU A 28 -10.33 15.36 17.38
CA GLU A 28 -10.77 16.00 18.62
C GLU A 28 -9.56 16.58 19.35
N LYS A 29 -9.76 17.74 19.98
CA LYS A 29 -8.75 18.40 20.79
C LYS A 29 -8.50 17.57 22.05
N GLN A 30 -7.25 17.19 22.32
CA GLN A 30 -6.88 16.37 23.49
C GLN A 30 -6.15 17.15 24.59
N ASN A 31 -5.81 18.43 24.38
CA ASN A 31 -5.07 19.29 25.30
C ASN A 31 -3.74 18.67 25.79
N LYS A 32 -3.18 17.75 25.01
CA LYS A 32 -1.82 17.22 25.15
C LYS A 32 -1.03 17.95 24.08
N GLY A 33 0.07 18.63 24.41
CA GLY A 33 0.80 19.58 23.56
C GLY A 33 1.37 19.06 22.21
N SER A 34 0.82 18.01 21.65
CA SER A 34 1.10 17.38 20.36
C SER A 34 -0.12 17.45 19.44
N GLU A 35 -0.67 18.65 19.24
CA GLU A 35 -1.78 18.91 18.31
C GLU A 35 -1.28 19.65 17.08
N SER A 36 -1.75 19.25 15.90
CA SER A 36 -1.45 19.93 14.64
C SER A 36 -2.74 20.26 13.91
N SER A 37 -2.75 21.40 13.21
CA SER A 37 -3.84 21.82 12.34
C SER A 37 -3.34 22.03 10.92
N PHE A 38 -4.23 21.89 9.95
CA PHE A 38 -3.94 22.08 8.54
C PHE A 38 -5.21 22.46 7.79
N VAL A 39 -5.06 23.08 6.62
CA VAL A 39 -6.16 23.36 5.70
C VAL A 39 -6.18 22.26 4.65
N ALA A 40 -7.24 21.45 4.64
CA ALA A 40 -7.41 20.40 3.65
C ALA A 40 -7.92 20.98 2.33
N LEU A 41 -7.43 20.42 1.21
CA LEU A 41 -8.01 20.69 -0.11
C LEU A 41 -9.43 20.10 -0.19
N LYS A 42 -10.31 20.78 -0.93
CA LYS A 42 -11.68 20.33 -1.15
C LYS A 42 -11.68 19.03 -1.97
N ALA A 43 -12.57 18.10 -1.62
CA ALA A 43 -12.80 16.90 -2.40
C ALA A 43 -13.20 17.24 -3.85
N GLY A 44 -12.69 16.45 -4.80
CA GLY A 44 -12.91 16.66 -6.23
C GLY A 44 -11.87 17.56 -6.91
N ALA A 45 -10.87 18.07 -6.17
CA ALA A 45 -9.72 18.71 -6.79
C ALA A 45 -8.97 17.71 -7.70
N THR A 46 -8.70 18.11 -8.93
CA THR A 46 -8.01 17.31 -9.95
C THR A 46 -6.61 17.84 -10.18
N PHE A 47 -5.65 16.94 -10.36
CA PHE A 47 -4.26 17.26 -10.63
C PHE A 47 -3.77 16.48 -11.84
N THR A 48 -2.87 17.08 -12.58
CA THR A 48 -2.11 16.41 -13.65
C THR A 48 -0.64 16.50 -13.29
N THR A 49 0.07 15.38 -13.47
CA THR A 49 1.51 15.30 -13.26
C THR A 49 2.12 14.51 -14.40
N GLU A 50 3.37 14.84 -14.70
CA GLU A 50 4.19 14.11 -15.67
C GLU A 50 5.32 13.42 -14.91
N ILE A 51 5.64 12.19 -15.33
CA ILE A 51 6.76 11.43 -14.78
C ILE A 51 7.71 11.17 -15.93
N TYR A 52 8.90 11.77 -15.84
CA TYR A 52 9.97 11.58 -16.81
C TYR A 52 10.89 10.44 -16.34
N VAL A 53 11.13 9.48 -17.24
CA VAL A 53 12.00 8.34 -16.99
C VAL A 53 13.06 8.27 -18.09
N HIS A 54 14.25 7.80 -17.74
CA HIS A 54 15.36 7.62 -18.67
C HIS A 54 16.02 6.27 -18.41
N ASN A 55 16.41 5.57 -19.48
CA ASN A 55 17.15 4.30 -19.42
C ASN A 55 16.53 3.26 -18.48
N ILE A 56 15.20 3.16 -18.48
CA ILE A 56 14.42 2.22 -17.67
C ILE A 56 14.18 0.93 -18.45
N LEU A 57 14.24 -0.21 -17.77
CA LEU A 57 13.94 -1.51 -18.37
C LEU A 57 12.41 -1.72 -18.51
N PRO A 58 11.95 -2.54 -19.47
CA PRO A 58 10.52 -2.79 -19.67
C PRO A 58 9.78 -3.23 -18.40
N TYR A 59 10.35 -4.15 -17.62
CA TYR A 59 9.74 -4.62 -16.38
C TYR A 59 9.73 -3.56 -15.26
N GLU A 60 10.66 -2.61 -15.25
CA GLU A 60 10.68 -1.51 -14.28
C GLU A 60 9.59 -0.48 -14.61
N LEU A 61 9.38 -0.22 -15.91
CA LEU A 61 8.27 0.60 -16.37
C LEU A 61 6.93 -0.07 -16.11
N GLY A 62 6.84 -1.39 -16.30
CA GLY A 62 5.71 -2.20 -15.87
C GLY A 62 5.45 -2.09 -14.36
N ALA A 63 6.49 -2.11 -13.53
CA ALA A 63 6.36 -1.91 -12.08
C ALA A 63 5.79 -0.53 -11.73
N LEU A 64 6.24 0.52 -12.43
CA LEU A 64 5.73 1.88 -12.25
C LEU A 64 4.25 1.96 -12.64
N ILE A 65 3.87 1.43 -13.80
CA ILE A 65 2.47 1.39 -14.25
C ILE A 65 1.63 0.60 -13.24
N ALA A 66 2.10 -0.57 -12.80
CA ALA A 66 1.43 -1.40 -11.81
C ALA A 66 1.18 -0.64 -10.50
N ALA A 67 2.18 0.10 -10.01
CA ALA A 67 2.08 0.89 -8.80
C ALA A 67 1.07 2.04 -8.94
N LEU A 68 1.03 2.70 -10.09
CA LEU A 68 0.10 3.80 -10.36
C LEU A 68 -1.35 3.30 -10.53
N THR A 69 -1.55 2.20 -11.26
CA THR A 69 -2.88 1.70 -11.65
C THR A 69 -3.39 0.57 -10.76
N PHE A 70 -2.66 0.20 -9.72
CA PHE A 70 -2.92 -1.00 -8.91
C PHE A 70 -3.07 -2.26 -9.78
N CYS A 71 -2.14 -2.50 -10.69
CA CYS A 71 -2.23 -3.56 -11.70
C CYS A 71 -3.58 -3.53 -12.44
N ASN A 72 -3.96 -2.35 -12.93
CA ASN A 72 -5.21 -2.08 -13.66
C ASN A 72 -6.50 -2.28 -12.84
N LYS A 73 -6.47 -2.09 -11.52
CA LYS A 73 -7.64 -2.13 -10.63
C LYS A 73 -8.22 -0.74 -10.38
N LYS A 74 -9.32 -0.43 -11.08
CA LYS A 74 -9.96 0.89 -11.13
C LYS A 74 -10.75 1.25 -9.86
N GLU A 75 -11.07 0.26 -9.05
CA GLU A 75 -11.78 0.41 -7.78
C GLU A 75 -10.86 0.88 -6.64
N CYS A 76 -9.55 0.92 -6.86
CA CYS A 76 -8.56 1.25 -5.85
C CYS A 76 -8.28 2.77 -5.75
N PHE A 77 -7.85 3.19 -4.57
CA PHE A 77 -7.47 4.57 -4.26
C PHE A 77 -6.08 4.62 -3.65
N HIS A 78 -5.32 5.65 -4.04
CA HIS A 78 -4.09 6.03 -3.36
C HIS A 78 -4.42 6.88 -2.13
N SER A 79 -3.52 6.85 -1.14
CA SER A 79 -3.56 7.74 0.01
C SER A 79 -2.26 8.53 0.09
N LEU A 80 -2.33 9.84 -0.10
CA LEU A 80 -1.17 10.74 -0.16
C LEU A 80 -1.30 11.85 0.90
N GLY A 81 -0.16 12.28 1.46
CA GLY A 81 -0.13 13.42 2.38
C GLY A 81 -0.53 13.10 3.83
N TYR A 82 -1.12 14.09 4.50
CA TYR A 82 -1.31 14.13 5.95
C TYR A 82 -2.68 13.57 6.39
N ALA A 83 -2.81 13.23 7.69
CA ALA A 83 -4.06 12.80 8.32
C ALA A 83 -4.82 11.62 7.65
N LYS A 84 -4.10 10.68 7.03
CA LYS A 84 -4.67 9.47 6.40
C LYS A 84 -5.62 8.66 7.30
N PRO A 85 -5.32 8.41 8.61
CA PRO A 85 -6.26 7.74 9.52
C PRO A 85 -7.60 8.44 9.72
N PHE A 86 -7.67 9.72 9.36
CA PHE A 86 -8.90 10.51 9.44
C PHE A 86 -9.60 10.61 8.08
N GLY A 87 -9.16 9.85 7.07
CA GLY A 87 -9.76 9.79 5.74
C GLY A 87 -9.30 10.88 4.76
N TYR A 88 -8.30 11.69 5.11
CA TYR A 88 -7.74 12.69 4.21
C TYR A 88 -6.77 12.07 3.19
N GLY A 89 -6.54 12.79 2.09
CA GLY A 89 -5.52 12.43 1.12
C GLY A 89 -5.89 11.26 0.20
N LYS A 90 -7.14 10.81 0.23
CA LYS A 90 -7.65 9.80 -0.70
C LYS A 90 -7.75 10.39 -2.11
N MET A 91 -7.11 9.75 -3.07
CA MET A 91 -7.15 10.14 -4.48
C MET A 91 -7.33 8.92 -5.37
N LYS A 92 -7.95 9.14 -6.53
CA LYS A 92 -8.10 8.13 -7.57
C LYS A 92 -7.31 8.57 -8.79
N LEU A 93 -6.66 7.61 -9.44
CA LEU A 93 -6.06 7.84 -10.75
C LEU A 93 -7.12 7.62 -11.81
N GLU A 94 -7.40 8.65 -12.60
CA GLU A 94 -8.46 8.60 -13.63
C GLU A 94 -7.91 8.18 -14.99
N ASP A 95 -6.70 8.61 -15.34
CA ASP A 95 -6.08 8.38 -16.65
C ASP A 95 -4.56 8.26 -16.55
N VAL A 96 -3.97 7.46 -17.44
CA VAL A 96 -2.52 7.29 -17.61
C VAL A 96 -2.22 7.26 -19.10
N LYS A 97 -1.42 8.23 -19.56
CA LYS A 97 -0.94 8.30 -20.94
C LYS A 97 0.54 7.96 -20.97
N LEU A 98 0.93 7.14 -21.94
CA LEU A 98 2.31 6.73 -22.15
C LEU A 98 2.82 7.39 -23.43
N ALA A 99 3.94 8.09 -23.31
CA ALA A 99 4.72 8.61 -24.42
C ALA A 99 6.13 8.08 -24.27
N LEU A 100 6.44 6.99 -24.97
CA LEU A 100 7.68 6.23 -24.80
C LEU A 100 8.46 6.19 -26.09
N THR A 101 9.78 6.18 -25.98
CA THR A 101 10.69 5.99 -27.11
C THR A 101 11.69 4.92 -26.71
N PRO A 102 11.83 3.84 -27.50
CA PRO A 102 12.80 2.79 -27.19
C PRO A 102 14.22 3.31 -27.42
N ASN A 103 15.14 2.90 -26.55
CA ASN A 103 16.56 3.21 -26.70
C ASN A 103 17.28 2.30 -27.74
N SER A 104 16.64 1.22 -28.16
CA SER A 104 17.15 0.25 -29.12
C SER A 104 16.06 -0.11 -30.11
N SER A 105 16.43 -0.33 -31.37
CA SER A 105 15.53 -0.81 -32.42
C SER A 105 15.03 -2.24 -32.19
N GLU A 106 15.62 -2.98 -31.25
CA GLU A 106 15.21 -4.34 -30.90
C GLU A 106 13.92 -4.37 -30.05
N ILE A 107 13.53 -3.25 -29.44
CA ILE A 107 12.31 -3.15 -28.63
C ILE A 107 11.18 -2.64 -29.52
N GLU A 108 10.38 -3.57 -30.02
CA GLU A 108 9.27 -3.26 -30.92
C GLU A 108 7.94 -3.03 -30.18
N GLU A 109 7.76 -3.61 -28.99
CA GLU A 109 6.53 -3.50 -28.21
C GLU A 109 6.72 -2.72 -26.91
N LEU A 110 5.91 -1.67 -26.74
CA LEU A 110 5.85 -0.82 -25.54
C LEU A 110 4.41 -0.61 -25.04
N SER A 111 3.53 -1.55 -25.39
CA SER A 111 2.13 -1.51 -24.94
C SER A 111 2.07 -1.64 -23.41
N SER A 112 1.08 -1.01 -22.77
CA SER A 112 0.93 -1.11 -21.32
C SER A 112 0.78 -2.55 -20.85
N ASP A 113 0.11 -3.40 -21.63
CA ASP A 113 -0.10 -4.82 -21.31
C ASP A 113 1.21 -5.60 -21.37
N PHE A 114 2.03 -5.35 -22.41
CA PHE A 114 3.37 -5.95 -22.52
C PHE A 114 4.25 -5.57 -21.33
N LEU A 115 4.34 -4.29 -21.00
CA LEU A 115 5.18 -3.80 -19.89
C LEU A 115 4.74 -4.39 -18.54
N MET A 116 3.43 -4.43 -18.30
CA MET A 116 2.85 -5.06 -17.11
C MET A 116 3.14 -6.56 -17.04
N LYS A 117 3.14 -7.26 -18.19
CA LYS A 117 3.47 -8.68 -18.25
C LYS A 117 4.95 -8.93 -17.95
N GLU A 118 5.84 -8.10 -18.48
CA GLU A 118 7.28 -8.15 -18.17
C GLU A 118 7.54 -7.94 -16.67
N PHE A 119 6.81 -7.02 -16.04
CA PHE A 119 6.86 -6.85 -14.59
C PHE A 119 6.40 -8.10 -13.83
N GLU A 120 5.26 -8.68 -14.19
CA GLU A 120 4.75 -9.91 -13.56
C GLU A 120 5.77 -11.04 -13.69
N ASN A 121 6.29 -11.28 -14.89
CA ASN A 121 7.32 -12.29 -15.15
C ASN A 121 8.54 -12.09 -14.25
N LYS A 122 9.01 -10.84 -14.13
CA LYS A 122 10.15 -10.49 -13.28
C LYS A 122 9.89 -10.75 -11.80
N ILE A 123 8.69 -10.45 -11.31
CA ILE A 123 8.31 -10.73 -9.93
C ILE A 123 8.28 -12.24 -9.67
N LEU A 124 7.63 -13.01 -10.54
CA LEU A 124 7.55 -14.46 -10.41
C LEU A 124 8.96 -15.10 -10.43
N SER A 125 9.84 -14.66 -11.33
CA SER A 125 11.22 -15.17 -11.39
C SER A 125 12.05 -14.81 -10.16
N ASN A 126 11.89 -13.59 -9.63
CA ASN A 126 12.69 -13.13 -8.49
C ASN A 126 12.23 -13.73 -7.16
N THR A 127 10.93 -14.00 -7.04
CA THR A 127 10.32 -14.49 -5.78
C THR A 127 10.12 -15.99 -5.74
N GLN A 128 10.24 -16.67 -6.89
CA GLN A 128 9.88 -18.07 -7.08
C GLN A 128 8.42 -18.38 -6.69
N MET A 129 7.55 -17.37 -6.71
CA MET A 129 6.11 -17.55 -6.51
C MET A 129 5.46 -18.17 -7.74
N THR A 130 4.45 -19.01 -7.51
CA THR A 130 3.48 -19.35 -8.54
C THR A 130 2.58 -18.15 -8.83
N LEU A 131 2.01 -18.12 -10.04
CA LEU A 131 1.04 -17.08 -10.43
C LEU A 131 -0.13 -16.97 -9.44
N ASN A 132 -0.62 -18.11 -8.94
CA ASN A 132 -1.72 -18.15 -7.98
C ASN A 132 -1.33 -17.52 -6.63
N GLN A 133 -0.12 -17.78 -6.13
CA GLN A 133 0.39 -17.16 -4.91
C GLN A 133 0.49 -15.64 -5.06
N TYR A 134 1.02 -15.17 -6.20
CA TYR A 134 1.12 -13.75 -6.50
C TYR A 134 -0.25 -13.07 -6.56
N HIS A 135 -1.22 -13.67 -7.26
CA HIS A 135 -2.60 -13.15 -7.32
C HIS A 135 -3.28 -13.10 -5.95
N ASN A 136 -3.10 -14.15 -5.12
CA ASN A 136 -3.64 -14.17 -3.77
C ASN A 136 -3.03 -13.08 -2.88
N TYR A 137 -1.73 -12.81 -3.04
CA TYR A 137 -1.05 -11.71 -2.36
C TYR A 137 -1.66 -10.36 -2.77
N LEU A 138 -1.78 -10.10 -4.07
CA LEU A 138 -2.35 -8.86 -4.61
C LEU A 138 -3.81 -8.64 -4.18
N TRP A 139 -4.63 -9.69 -4.15
CA TRP A 139 -6.06 -9.58 -3.79
C TRP A 139 -6.26 -8.87 -2.45
N SER A 140 -5.43 -9.20 -1.45
CA SER A 140 -5.51 -8.59 -0.12
C SER A 140 -5.12 -7.12 -0.14
N LEU A 141 -4.16 -6.75 -1.00
CA LEU A 141 -3.76 -5.36 -1.21
C LEU A 141 -4.87 -4.56 -1.87
N PHE A 142 -5.49 -5.11 -2.92
CA PHE A 142 -6.59 -4.47 -3.62
C PHE A 142 -7.80 -4.27 -2.72
N LYS A 143 -8.14 -5.23 -1.86
CA LYS A 143 -9.26 -5.06 -0.90
C LYS A 143 -8.97 -3.92 0.09
N ILE A 144 -7.73 -3.77 0.56
CA ILE A 144 -7.35 -2.63 1.42
C ILE A 144 -7.48 -1.31 0.63
N ALA A 145 -6.94 -1.29 -0.60
CA ALA A 145 -6.89 -0.12 -1.47
C ALA A 145 -8.23 0.26 -2.10
N SER A 146 -9.23 -0.63 -2.13
CA SER A 146 -10.58 -0.29 -2.61
C SER A 146 -11.40 0.46 -1.56
N GLY A 147 -11.08 0.29 -0.28
CA GLY A 147 -11.88 0.84 0.82
C GLY A 147 -13.24 0.16 1.00
N ASP A 148 -13.49 -0.93 0.28
CA ASP A 148 -14.70 -1.74 0.42
C ASP A 148 -14.44 -2.89 1.41
N TYR A 149 -14.99 -2.75 2.61
CA TYR A 149 -14.81 -3.70 3.71
C TYR A 149 -16.12 -4.42 4.10
N ASN A 150 -17.13 -4.43 3.23
CA ASN A 150 -18.47 -4.90 3.59
C ASN A 150 -18.52 -6.40 3.95
N ASP A 151 -17.81 -7.24 3.20
CA ASP A 151 -17.86 -8.70 3.40
C ASP A 151 -17.00 -9.17 4.59
N LYS A 152 -15.99 -8.38 4.95
CA LYS A 152 -15.06 -8.63 6.06
C LYS A 152 -14.68 -7.28 6.67
N PRO A 153 -15.25 -6.89 7.82
CA PRO A 153 -14.93 -5.61 8.43
C PRO A 153 -13.46 -5.59 8.85
N ILE A 154 -12.64 -4.83 8.12
CA ILE A 154 -11.25 -4.55 8.46
C ILE A 154 -11.26 -3.31 9.36
N ARG A 155 -10.64 -3.40 10.54
CA ARG A 155 -10.52 -2.29 11.48
C ARG A 155 -9.17 -2.31 12.19
N TYR A 156 -8.78 -1.15 12.72
CA TYR A 156 -7.64 -1.08 13.62
C TYR A 156 -7.91 -1.86 14.92
N PRO A 157 -6.84 -2.38 15.57
CA PRO A 157 -6.95 -2.93 16.91
C PRO A 157 -7.51 -1.91 17.90
N ARG A 158 -8.43 -2.34 18.76
CA ARG A 158 -8.97 -1.53 19.85
C ARG A 158 -7.96 -1.38 20.98
N LEU A 159 -7.80 -0.16 21.45
CA LEU A 159 -6.91 0.16 22.58
C LEU A 159 -7.63 0.13 23.93
N ASP A 160 -8.95 0.20 23.92
CA ASP A 160 -9.83 0.29 25.08
C ASP A 160 -10.41 -1.07 25.54
N ASN A 161 -9.93 -2.16 24.95
CA ASN A 161 -10.40 -3.49 25.28
C ASN A 161 -10.11 -3.85 26.76
N TYR A 162 -11.05 -4.52 27.41
CA TYR A 162 -11.01 -4.84 28.84
C TYR A 162 -11.05 -6.35 29.05
N ASP A 163 -10.01 -6.89 29.70
CA ASP A 163 -9.93 -8.29 30.09
C ASP A 163 -10.68 -8.48 31.42
N LYS A 164 -11.85 -9.12 31.36
CA LYS A 164 -12.69 -9.35 32.55
C LYS A 164 -12.07 -10.32 33.54
N ILE A 165 -11.24 -11.25 33.08
CA ILE A 165 -10.62 -12.29 33.92
C ILE A 165 -9.43 -11.68 34.67
N ALA A 166 -8.57 -10.93 33.97
CA ALA A 166 -7.43 -10.26 34.56
C ALA A 166 -7.75 -8.88 35.17
N GLN A 167 -9.00 -8.44 35.10
CA GLN A 167 -9.50 -7.14 35.56
C GLN A 167 -8.62 -5.94 35.15
N ARG A 168 -8.15 -5.92 33.90
CA ARG A 168 -7.28 -4.85 33.40
C ARG A 168 -7.58 -4.50 31.96
N LYS A 169 -7.29 -3.24 31.59
CA LYS A 169 -7.22 -2.85 30.18
C LYS A 169 -6.12 -3.67 29.50
N LYS A 170 -6.45 -4.26 28.36
CA LYS A 170 -5.52 -5.04 27.55
C LYS A 170 -5.83 -4.73 26.10
N SER A 171 -4.96 -3.95 25.46
CA SER A 171 -5.20 -3.56 24.08
C SER A 171 -5.20 -4.79 23.18
N GLU A 172 -6.02 -4.77 22.12
CA GLU A 172 -5.99 -5.84 21.11
C GLU A 172 -4.62 -5.92 20.43
N PHE A 173 -3.89 -4.82 20.35
CA PHE A 173 -2.52 -4.79 19.86
C PHE A 173 -1.59 -5.66 20.72
N ASP A 174 -1.64 -5.51 22.04
CA ASP A 174 -0.81 -6.31 22.97
C ASP A 174 -1.15 -7.79 22.87
N ILE A 175 -2.44 -8.12 22.69
CA ILE A 175 -2.89 -9.50 22.51
C ILE A 175 -2.29 -10.07 21.22
N ILE A 176 -2.46 -9.38 20.09
CA ILE A 176 -1.96 -9.82 18.78
C ILE A 176 -0.44 -9.97 18.79
N SER A 177 0.27 -9.02 19.39
CA SER A 177 1.73 -9.03 19.51
C SER A 177 2.22 -10.19 20.36
N ASN A 178 1.64 -10.40 21.55
CA ASN A 178 2.04 -11.48 22.46
C ASN A 178 1.73 -12.86 21.90
N GLU A 179 0.57 -13.00 21.26
CA GLU A 179 0.12 -14.26 20.65
C GLU A 179 0.73 -14.47 19.26
N LYS A 180 1.57 -13.54 18.79
CA LYS A 180 2.23 -13.59 17.47
C LYS A 180 1.24 -13.81 16.31
N LYS A 181 -0.02 -13.42 16.49
CA LYS A 181 -1.14 -13.72 15.58
C LYS A 181 -1.00 -13.06 14.21
N SER A 182 -0.28 -11.95 14.11
CA SER A 182 -0.01 -11.26 12.84
C SER A 182 1.39 -11.54 12.28
N LEU A 183 2.15 -12.47 12.88
CA LEU A 183 3.49 -12.83 12.41
C LEU A 183 3.45 -13.88 11.28
N THR A 184 2.28 -14.46 10.98
CA THR A 184 2.05 -15.03 9.65
C THR A 184 1.87 -13.87 8.70
N ASP A 185 3.02 -13.32 8.34
CA ASP A 185 3.27 -12.62 7.10
C ASP A 185 2.17 -12.86 6.05
N PHE A 186 1.68 -11.77 5.47
CA PHE A 186 1.27 -11.75 4.06
C PHE A 186 2.50 -11.97 3.16
N SER A 187 3.42 -12.87 3.49
CA SER A 187 4.74 -12.96 2.87
C SER A 187 5.08 -14.44 2.64
N PRO A 188 5.85 -14.71 1.57
CA PRO A 188 7.25 -14.30 1.65
C PRO A 188 7.73 -13.48 0.45
N ILE A 189 8.57 -12.46 0.69
CA ILE A 189 9.79 -12.36 -0.11
C ILE A 189 10.86 -13.01 0.76
N THR A 190 10.96 -14.32 0.66
CA THR A 190 12.12 -15.07 1.16
C THR A 190 13.18 -15.03 0.08
N LYS A 191 14.43 -14.84 0.52
CA LYS A 191 15.63 -15.07 -0.28
C LYS A 191 15.63 -16.47 -0.90
#